data_AF-A0A962XKR2-F1
#
_entry.id   AF-A0A962XKR2-F1
#
_cell.length_a   1.000
_cell.length_b   1.000
_cell.length_c   1.000
_cell.angle_alpha   90.00
_cell.angle_beta   90.00
_cell.angle_gamma   90.00
#
_symmetry.space_group_name_H-M   'P 1'
#
loop_
_entity.id
_entity.type
_entity.pdbx_description
1 polymer ?
#
loop_
_entity_poly.entity_id
_entity_poly.type
_entity_poly.pdbx_seq_one_letter_code
_entity_poly.pdbx_strand_id
1 'polypeptide(L)' 'MQIDTDFAAIFASDGATIHRLQLHTRADGLPVLIDNTGVRIAPWEVELLRWPPSDEAALRRGGYLPIRRFTPDMWCNCVD' A
#
# COMPACT_ATOMS: atom_id res chain seq x y z
N MET A 1 12.60 26.62 -3.52
CA MET A 1 11.66 25.91 -2.64
C MET A 1 11.60 24.47 -3.14
N GLN A 2 12.25 23.57 -2.41
CA GLN A 2 12.36 22.15 -2.75
C GLN A 2 11.02 21.51 -2.38
N ILE A 3 10.13 21.36 -3.37
CA ILE A 3 8.80 20.79 -3.15
C ILE A 3 9.00 19.28 -2.97
N ASP A 4 9.06 18.91 -1.71
CA ASP A 4 8.68 17.63 -1.12
C ASP A 4 8.24 16.56 -2.14
N THR A 5 9.24 15.83 -2.65
CA THR A 5 9.03 14.61 -3.44
C THR A 5 8.78 13.41 -2.51
N ASP A 6 8.64 13.63 -1.20
CA ASP A 6 8.38 12.61 -0.20
C ASP A 6 6.88 12.27 -0.10
N PHE A 7 5.98 13.21 -0.41
CA PHE A 7 4.54 12.95 -0.56
C PHE A 7 4.17 11.97 -1.68
N ALA A 8 5.09 11.64 -2.58
CA ALA A 8 4.89 10.68 -3.67
C ALA A 8 5.41 9.26 -3.34
N ALA A 9 5.99 9.03 -2.17
CA ALA A 9 6.57 7.74 -1.83
C ALA A 9 5.51 6.76 -1.28
N ILE A 10 5.59 5.50 -1.72
CA ILE A 10 4.80 4.40 -1.17
C ILE A 10 5.64 3.72 -0.10
N PHE A 11 5.06 3.52 1.09
CA PHE A 11 5.69 2.80 2.18
C PHE A 11 4.85 1.60 2.58
N ALA A 12 5.50 0.46 2.77
CA ALA A 12 4.88 -0.77 3.19
C ALA A 12 5.73 -1.47 4.25
N SER A 13 5.10 -2.28 5.10
CA SER A 13 5.79 -3.12 6.08
C SER A 13 5.69 -4.58 5.68
N ASP A 14 6.81 -5.31 5.72
CA ASP A 14 6.81 -6.79 5.59
C ASP A 14 6.55 -7.50 6.93
N GLY A 15 6.42 -6.75 8.03
CA GLY A 15 6.33 -7.27 9.40
C GLY A 15 7.65 -7.22 10.16
N ALA A 16 8.80 -7.21 9.48
CA ALA A 16 10.11 -6.97 10.11
C ALA A 16 10.63 -5.55 9.87
N THR A 17 10.44 -5.00 8.65
CA THR A 17 10.99 -3.70 8.27
C THR A 17 10.00 -2.88 7.45
N ILE A 18 10.23 -1.56 7.40
CA ILE A 18 9.48 -0.65 6.54
C ILE A 18 10.28 -0.44 5.25
N HIS A 19 9.64 -0.74 4.12
CA HIS A 19 10.19 -0.57 2.78
C HIS A 19 9.59 0.65 2.11
N ARG A 20 10.44 1.34 1.35
CA ARG A 20 10.00 2.34 0.39
C ARG A 20 9.87 1.69 -0.98
N LEU A 21 8.64 1.59 -1.47
CA LEU A 21 8.29 0.91 -2.71
C LEU A 21 7.98 1.92 -3.81
N GLN A 22 8.12 1.46 -5.06
CA GLN A 22 7.75 2.21 -6.25
C GLN A 22 6.64 1.48 -6.99
N LEU A 23 5.64 2.24 -7.42
CA LEU A 23 4.57 1.72 -8.27
C LEU A 23 5.02 1.69 -9.72
N HIS A 24 4.96 0.52 -10.33
CA HIS A 24 5.24 0.32 -11.75
C HIS A 24 4.07 -0.31 -12.46
N THR A 25 3.98 -0.08 -13.77
CA THR A 25 3.04 -0.76 -14.65
C THR A 25 3.78 -1.86 -15.39
N ARG A 26 3.28 -3.09 -15.31
CA ARG A 26 3.82 -4.23 -16.04
C ARG A 26 3.46 -4.17 -17.53
N ALA A 27 4.13 -4.98 -18.34
CA ALA A 27 3.81 -5.11 -19.77
C ALA A 27 2.36 -5.57 -20.04
N ASP A 28 1.76 -6.30 -19.11
CA ASP A 28 0.35 -6.71 -19.15
C ASP A 28 -0.63 -5.61 -18.67
N GLY A 29 -0.12 -4.43 -18.29
CA GLY A 29 -0.92 -3.30 -17.84
C GLY A 29 -1.30 -3.35 -16.36
N LEU A 30 -0.95 -4.42 -15.62
CA LEU A 30 -1.23 -4.49 -14.19
C LEU A 30 -0.20 -3.68 -13.37
N PRO A 31 -0.67 -2.94 -12.36
CA PRO A 31 0.21 -2.26 -11.42
C PRO A 31 0.90 -3.26 -10.49
N VAL A 32 2.18 -3.07 -10.26
CA VAL A 32 3.01 -3.88 -9.37
C VAL A 32 3.92 -2.97 -8.54
N LEU A 33 4.10 -3.31 -7.27
CA LEU A 33 5.09 -2.66 -6.41
C LEU A 33 6.45 -3.31 -6.59
N ILE A 34 7.48 -2.49 -6.66
CA ILE A 34 8.87 -2.94 -6.65
C ILE A 34 9.63 -2.27 -5.50
N ASP A 35 10.53 -3.03 -4.89
CA ASP A 35 11.50 -2.51 -3.92
C ASP A 35 12.68 -1.80 -4.64
N ASN A 36 13.49 -1.07 -3.88
CA ASN A 36 14.71 -0.40 -4.34
C ASN A 36 15.72 -1.34 -5.03
N THR A 37 15.66 -2.64 -4.75
CA THR A 37 16.47 -3.68 -5.41
C THR A 37 15.92 -4.11 -6.78
N GLY A 38 14.75 -3.62 -7.18
CA GLY A 38 14.04 -4.02 -8.39
C GLY A 38 13.21 -5.31 -8.25
N VAL A 39 13.12 -5.86 -7.04
CA VAL A 39 12.31 -7.05 -6.74
C VAL A 39 10.83 -6.68 -6.71
N ARG A 40 9.99 -7.52 -7.32
CA ARG A 40 8.53 -7.37 -7.30
C ARG A 40 7.99 -7.85 -5.96
N ILE A 41 7.12 -7.04 -5.37
CA ILE A 41 6.46 -7.35 -4.10
C ILE A 41 5.02 -7.74 -4.38
N ALA A 42 4.61 -8.91 -3.92
CA ALA A 42 3.24 -9.36 -4.04
C ALA A 42 2.35 -8.69 -2.96
N PRO A 43 1.05 -8.52 -3.22
CA PRO A 43 0.15 -7.83 -2.30
C PRO A 43 0.03 -8.42 -0.89
N TRP A 44 0.24 -9.73 -0.75
CA TRP A 44 0.15 -10.42 0.54
C TRP A 44 1.46 -10.43 1.32
N GLU A 45 2.57 -9.99 0.71
CA GLU A 45 3.88 -9.96 1.37
C GLU A 45 4.07 -8.71 2.24
N VAL A 46 3.27 -7.67 2.02
CA VAL A 46 3.41 -6.39 2.72
C VAL A 46 2.07 -5.78 3.09
N GLU A 47 2.05 -5.03 4.18
CA GLU A 47 0.96 -4.12 4.53
C GLU A 47 1.31 -2.69 4.12
N LEU A 48 0.50 -2.08 3.26
CA LEU A 48 0.68 -0.68 2.88
C LEU A 48 0.41 0.25 4.06
N LEU A 49 1.37 1.12 4.37
CA LEU A 49 1.31 2.09 5.46
C LEU A 49 0.99 3.50 4.96
N ARG A 50 1.56 3.89 3.82
CA ARG A 50 1.39 5.21 3.20
C ARG A 50 1.52 5.11 1.68
N TRP A 51 0.70 5.87 0.97
CA TRP A 51 0.78 6.01 -0.49
C TRP A 51 0.21 7.37 -0.91
N PRO A 52 0.59 7.90 -2.08
CA PRO A 52 -0.06 9.08 -2.63
C PRO A 52 -1.49 8.73 -3.08
N PRO A 53 -2.47 9.63 -2.89
CA PRO A 53 -3.87 9.38 -3.22
C PRO A 53 -4.10 9.09 -4.72
N SER A 54 -3.24 9.65 -5.59
CA SER A 54 -3.28 9.40 -7.04
C SER A 54 -3.01 7.93 -7.42
N ASP A 55 -2.27 7.20 -6.59
CA ASP A 55 -1.89 5.80 -6.86
C ASP A 55 -2.88 4.79 -6.28
N GLU A 56 -3.81 5.23 -5.43
CA GLU A 56 -4.75 4.34 -4.74
C GLU A 56 -5.55 3.46 -5.71
N ALA A 57 -6.03 4.03 -6.82
CA ALA A 57 -6.80 3.29 -7.81
C ALA A 57 -5.97 2.20 -8.51
N ALA A 58 -4.66 2.42 -8.66
CA ALA A 58 -3.74 1.43 -9.18
C ALA A 58 -3.43 0.36 -8.12
N LEU A 59 -3.15 0.76 -6.89
CA LEU A 59 -2.89 -0.16 -5.77
C LEU A 59 -4.06 -1.10 -5.48
N ARG A 60 -5.31 -0.59 -5.54
CA ARG A 60 -6.53 -1.42 -5.47
C ARG A 60 -6.62 -2.41 -6.61
N ARG A 61 -6.34 -1.99 -7.86
CA ARG A 61 -6.31 -2.87 -9.04
C ARG A 61 -5.22 -3.94 -8.94
N GLY A 62 -4.10 -3.62 -8.31
CA GLY A 62 -3.00 -4.55 -8.05
C GLY A 62 -3.23 -5.46 -6.84
N GLY A 63 -4.29 -5.24 -6.06
CA GLY A 63 -4.64 -6.05 -4.89
C GLY A 63 -3.94 -5.65 -3.59
N TYR A 64 -3.11 -4.60 -3.58
CA TYR A 64 -2.36 -4.14 -2.41
C TYR A 64 -3.23 -3.47 -1.33
N LEU A 65 -4.41 -3.00 -1.74
CA LEU A 65 -5.41 -2.43 -0.84
C LEU A 65 -6.64 -3.35 -0.85
N PRO A 66 -6.62 -4.46 -0.07
CA PRO A 66 -7.82 -5.24 0.12
C PRO A 66 -8.90 -4.31 0.68
N ILE A 67 -10.12 -4.41 0.16
CA ILE A 67 -11.26 -3.69 0.73
C ILE A 67 -11.45 -4.26 2.14
N ARG A 68 -10.79 -3.66 3.14
CA ARG A 68 -11.14 -3.86 4.54
C ARG A 68 -12.54 -3.28 4.65
N ARG A 69 -13.55 -4.16 4.50
CA ARG A 69 -14.85 -3.93 5.10
C ARG A 69 -14.55 -3.82 6.58
N PHE A 70 -14.35 -2.59 7.06
CA PHE A 70 -14.58 -2.30 8.46
C PHE A 70 -15.98 -2.84 8.73
N THR A 71 -16.08 -4.00 9.37
CA THR A 71 -17.28 -4.37 10.12
C THR A 71 -17.20 -3.54 11.39
N PRO A 72 -18.03 -2.50 11.56
CA PRO A 72 -18.05 -1.68 12.77
C PRO A 72 -18.68 -2.43 13.97
N ASP A 73 -18.49 -3.74 14.09
CA ASP A 73 -19.26 -4.60 15.00
C ASP A 73 -18.57 -4.88 16.34
N MET A 74 -17.61 -4.06 16.77
CA MET A 74 -16.87 -4.32 18.01
C MET A 74 -16.72 -3.12 18.94
N TRP A 75 -17.54 -2.07 18.80
CA TRP A 75 -17.53 -0.97 19.76
C TRP A 75 -18.73 -1.05 20.71
N CYS A 76 -18.43 -1.58 21.90
CA CYS A 76 -19.05 -1.34 23.20
C CYS A 76 -20.49 -1.84 23.44
N ASN A 77 -20.62 -3.11 23.86
CA ASN A 77 -21.59 -3.41 24.92
C ASN A 77 -20.99 -2.94 26.25
N CYS A 78 -21.11 -1.65 26.55
CA CYS A 78 -20.99 -1.17 27.94
C CYS A 78 -22.33 -1.44 28.63
N VAL A 79 -22.46 -2.64 29.19
CA VAL A 79 -23.41 -2.93 30.28
C VAL A 79 -22.59 -3.57 31.39
N ASP A 80 -22.29 -2.78 32.41
CA ASP A 80 -22.61 -3.04 33.82
C ASP A 80 -22.63 -1.70 34.56
#